data_AF-A0A7X8ML18-F1
#
_entry.id   AF-A0A7X8ML18-F1
#
_cell.length_a   1.000
_cell.length_b   1.000
_cell.length_c   1.000
_cell.angle_alpha   90.00
_cell.angle_beta   90.00
_cell.angle_gamma   90.00
#
_symmetry.space_group_name_H-M   'P 1'
#
loop_
_entity.id
_entity.type
_entity.pdbx_description
1 polymer ?
#
loop_
_entity_poly.entity_id
_entity_poly.type
_entity_poly.pdbx_seq_one_letter_code
_entity_poly.pdbx_strand_id
1 'polypeptide(L)'
;MEIFNNSLVAFLIVLLGIFVFLKFCSWAKNFELSGGVKKIIYILTGIGLIVFNILYSMGNKAISGAGDYGMATIALVVSLVWAFIFAFVLMAETKAE
;
A
#
# COMPACT_ATOMS: atom_id res chain seq x y z
N MET A 1 11.39 -23.09 2.73
CA MET A 1 11.41 -21.94 3.66
C MET A 1 12.83 -21.38 3.87
N GLU A 2 13.90 -22.15 3.62
CA GLU A 2 15.29 -21.69 3.75
C GLU A 2 15.71 -20.60 2.74
N ILE A 3 15.20 -20.64 1.51
CA ILE A 3 15.51 -19.64 0.47
C ILE A 3 15.07 -18.21 0.87
N PHE A 4 13.99 -18.07 1.63
CA PHE A 4 13.47 -16.75 2.05
C PHE A 4 14.25 -16.15 3.23
N ASN A 5 15.07 -16.94 3.93
CA ASN A 5 15.97 -16.44 4.99
C ASN A 5 17.32 -15.96 4.42
N ASN A 6 17.57 -16.14 3.12
CA ASN A 6 18.77 -15.64 2.47
C ASN A 6 18.63 -14.13 2.18
N SER A 7 19.51 -13.30 2.73
CA SER A 7 19.45 -11.84 2.57
C SER A 7 19.50 -11.38 1.12
N LEU A 8 20.22 -12.09 0.23
CA LEU A 8 20.25 -11.78 -1.20
C LEU A 8 18.90 -12.05 -1.84
N VAL A 9 18.27 -13.19 -1.53
CA VAL A 9 16.94 -13.52 -2.06
C VAL A 9 15.88 -12.53 -1.57
N ALA A 10 15.90 -12.19 -0.28
CA ALA A 10 15.00 -11.18 0.28
C ALA A 10 15.17 -9.83 -0.43
N PHE A 11 16.41 -9.41 -0.66
CA PHE A 11 16.72 -8.19 -1.42
C PHE A 11 16.19 -8.25 -2.86
N LEU A 12 16.39 -9.36 -3.56
CA LEU A 12 15.89 -9.56 -4.92
C LEU A 12 14.35 -9.55 -4.98
N ILE A 13 13.66 -10.10 -3.98
CA ILE A 13 12.20 -10.05 -3.87
C ILE A 13 11.72 -8.60 -3.70
N VAL A 14 12.41 -7.80 -2.90
CA VAL A 14 12.09 -6.36 -2.75
C VAL A 14 12.26 -5.64 -4.08
N LEU A 15 13.38 -5.86 -4.79
CA LEU A 15 13.60 -5.27 -6.11
C LEU A 15 12.51 -5.68 -7.11
N LEU A 16 12.12 -6.94 -7.11
CA LEU A 16 11.03 -7.44 -7.95
C LEU A 16 9.70 -6.76 -7.60
N GLY A 17 9.39 -6.59 -6.31
CA GLY A 17 8.20 -5.87 -5.85
C GLY A 17 8.18 -4.42 -6.34
N ILE A 18 9.30 -3.71 -6.22
CA ILE A 18 9.46 -2.34 -6.75
C ILE A 18 9.24 -2.32 -8.26
N PHE A 19 9.87 -3.26 -9.00
CA PHE A 19 9.71 -3.36 -10.44
C PHE A 19 8.24 -3.57 -10.86
N VAL A 20 7.52 -4.48 -10.20
CA VAL A 20 6.10 -4.73 -10.45
C VAL A 20 5.27 -3.50 -10.12
N PHE A 21 5.56 -2.80 -9.03
CA PHE A 21 4.88 -1.55 -8.66
C PHE A 21 5.09 -0.45 -9.69
N LEU A 22 6.32 -0.28 -10.21
CA LEU A 22 6.59 0.69 -11.28
C LEU A 22 5.84 0.35 -12.58
N LYS A 23 5.72 -0.94 -12.92
CA LYS A 23 4.90 -1.39 -14.04
C LYS A 23 3.41 -1.09 -13.82
N PHE A 24 2.90 -1.32 -12.62
CA PHE A 24 1.55 -0.95 -12.23
C PHE A 24 1.30 0.57 -12.36
N CYS A 25 2.21 1.40 -11.84
CA CYS A 25 2.12 2.85 -11.97
C CYS A 25 2.16 3.32 -13.43
N SER A 26 3.00 2.69 -14.25
CA SER A 26 3.08 2.99 -15.69
C SER A 26 1.79 2.59 -16.42
N TRP A 27 1.19 1.47 -16.04
CA TRP A 27 -0.11 1.02 -16.55
C TRP A 27 -1.24 1.97 -16.14
N ALA A 28 -1.25 2.44 -14.88
CA ALA A 28 -2.25 3.34 -14.34
C ALA A 28 -2.32 4.69 -15.09
N LYS A 29 -1.21 5.17 -15.67
CA LYS A 29 -1.19 6.39 -16.50
C LYS A 29 -2.09 6.34 -17.73
N ASN A 30 -2.44 5.15 -18.23
CA ASN A 30 -3.30 5.01 -19.41
C ASN A 30 -4.79 5.23 -19.09
N PHE A 31 -5.12 5.52 -17.83
CA PHE A 31 -6.48 5.79 -17.39
C PHE A 31 -6.65 7.28 -17.10
N GLU A 32 -7.85 7.79 -17.33
CA GLU A 32 -8.23 9.14 -16.99
C GLU A 32 -9.33 9.13 -15.92
N LEU A 33 -9.14 9.90 -14.86
CA LEU A 33 -10.12 10.09 -13.79
C LEU A 33 -10.59 11.55 -13.75
N SER A 34 -11.83 11.77 -13.31
CA SER A 34 -12.31 13.15 -13.07
C SER A 34 -11.56 13.78 -11.90
N GLY A 35 -11.40 15.11 -11.93
CA GLY A 35 -10.76 15.85 -10.83
C GLY A 35 -11.45 15.61 -9.49
N GLY A 36 -12.78 15.48 -9.50
CA GLY A 36 -13.59 15.14 -8.32
C GLY A 36 -13.22 13.80 -7.68
N VAL A 37 -13.09 12.72 -8.47
CA VAL A 37 -12.73 11.40 -7.95
C VAL A 37 -11.32 11.43 -7.32
N LYS A 38 -10.35 12.07 -7.99
CA LYS A 38 -8.99 12.21 -7.46
C LYS A 38 -8.98 12.94 -6.13
N LYS A 39 -9.73 14.05 -6.04
CA LYS A 39 -9.85 14.86 -4.81
C LYS A 39 -10.41 14.05 -3.64
N ILE A 40 -11.45 13.26 -3.87
CA ILE A 40 -12.06 12.40 -2.82
C ILE A 40 -11.02 11.41 -2.30
N ILE A 41 -10.31 10.72 -3.19
CA ILE A 41 -9.31 9.71 -2.80
C ILE A 41 -8.14 10.36 -2.05
N TYR A 42 -7.72 11.56 -2.42
CA TYR A 42 -6.67 12.29 -1.69
C TYR A 42 -7.11 12.64 -0.26
N ILE A 43 -8.35 13.10 -0.09
CA ILE A 43 -8.92 13.35 1.25
C ILE A 43 -9.02 12.05 2.05
N LEU A 44 -9.55 10.99 1.44
CA LEU A 44 -9.65 9.68 2.08
C LEU A 44 -8.28 9.12 2.45
N THR A 45 -7.23 9.40 1.67
CA THR A 45 -5.85 9.01 2.00
C THR A 45 -5.35 9.76 3.22
N GLY A 46 -5.62 11.07 3.32
CA GLY A 46 -5.32 11.85 4.52
C GLY A 46 -6.01 11.28 5.77
N ILE A 47 -7.29 10.91 5.68
CA ILE A 47 -8.02 10.24 6.77
C ILE A 47 -7.43 8.84 7.04
N GLY A 48 -7.10 8.11 5.98
CA GLY A 48 -6.50 6.78 6.02
C GLY A 48 -5.21 6.75 6.80
N LEU A 49 -4.35 7.78 6.71
CA LEU A 49 -3.13 7.88 7.51
C LEU A 49 -3.41 7.76 9.01
N ILE A 50 -4.50 8.34 9.52
CA ILE A 50 -4.89 8.22 10.92
C ILE A 50 -5.27 6.76 11.23
N VAL A 51 -6.11 6.15 10.38
CA VAL A 51 -6.56 4.77 10.55
C VAL A 51 -5.40 3.77 10.50
N PHE A 52 -4.46 3.93 9.57
CA PHE A 52 -3.29 3.04 9.44
C PHE A 52 -2.38 3.14 10.66
N ASN A 53 -2.20 4.34 11.23
CA ASN A 53 -1.44 4.49 12.47
C ASN A 53 -2.13 3.83 13.67
N ILE A 54 -3.47 3.90 13.74
CA ILE A 54 -4.24 3.18 14.77
C ILE A 54 -4.06 1.67 14.61
N LEU A 55 -4.23 1.13 13.39
CA LEU A 55 -4.04 -0.29 13.10
C LEU A 55 -2.62 -0.76 13.41
N TYR A 56 -1.62 0.05 13.07
CA TYR A 56 -0.22 -0.22 13.39
C TYR A 56 0.02 -0.29 14.91
N SER A 57 -0.52 0.68 15.65
CA SER A 57 -0.46 0.69 17.13
C SER A 57 -1.12 -0.54 17.74
N MET A 58 -2.30 -0.93 17.23
CA MET A 58 -3.00 -2.14 17.65
C MET A 58 -2.21 -3.41 17.34
N GLY A 59 -1.62 -3.51 16.14
CA GLY A 59 -0.77 -4.62 15.74
C GLY A 59 0.43 -4.79 16.67
N ASN A 60 1.13 -3.70 16.98
CA ASN A 60 2.27 -3.73 17.90
C ASN A 60 1.87 -4.20 19.30
N LYS A 61 0.74 -3.72 19.82
CA LYS A 61 0.20 -4.16 21.13
C LYS A 61 -0.14 -5.64 21.14
N ALA A 62 -0.76 -6.15 20.07
CA ALA A 62 -1.12 -7.56 19.93
C ALA A 62 0.11 -8.48 19.90
N ILE A 63 1.15 -8.07 19.16
CA ILE A 63 2.43 -8.78 19.13
C ILE A 63 3.07 -8.77 20.52
N SER A 64 3.18 -7.61 21.17
CA SER A 64 3.86 -7.51 22.46
C SER A 64 3.14 -8.23 23.60
N GLY A 65 1.80 -8.30 23.55
CA GLY A 65 0.98 -8.87 24.63
C GLY A 65 0.73 -10.37 24.49
N ALA A 66 0.51 -10.86 23.27
CA ALA A 66 0.06 -12.23 23.01
C ALA A 66 0.86 -12.95 21.91
N GLY A 67 1.86 -12.31 21.31
CA GLY A 67 2.55 -12.85 20.14
C GLY A 67 1.63 -12.97 18.91
N ASP A 68 0.53 -12.23 18.88
CA ASP A 68 -0.47 -12.32 17.82
C ASP A 68 -0.08 -11.43 16.63
N TYR A 69 0.36 -12.07 15.55
CA TYR A 69 0.72 -11.43 14.29
C TYR A 69 -0.48 -11.20 13.35
N GLY A 70 -1.68 -11.69 13.70
CA GLY A 70 -2.88 -11.54 12.88
C GLY A 70 -3.25 -10.07 12.67
N MET A 71 -3.29 -9.28 13.75
CA MET A 71 -3.56 -7.84 13.67
C MET A 71 -2.49 -7.07 12.89
N ALA A 72 -1.22 -7.45 13.04
CA ALA A 72 -0.13 -6.85 12.27
C ALA A 72 -0.23 -7.18 10.77
N THR A 73 -0.63 -8.42 10.45
CA THR A 73 -0.87 -8.86 9.08
C THR A 73 -2.04 -8.08 8.46
N ILE A 74 -3.14 -7.90 9.20
CA ILE A 74 -4.27 -7.08 8.76
C ILE A 74 -3.82 -5.64 8.49
N ALA A 75 -3.07 -5.03 9.41
CA ALA A 75 -2.56 -3.67 9.24
C ALA A 75 -1.69 -3.54 7.98
N LEU A 76 -0.81 -4.51 7.73
CA LEU A 76 0.04 -4.57 6.54
C LEU A 76 -0.79 -4.69 5.25
N VAL A 77 -1.69 -5.68 5.18
CA VAL A 77 -2.49 -5.95 3.98
C VAL A 77 -3.40 -4.78 3.64
N VAL A 78 -4.08 -4.21 4.64
CA VAL A 78 -4.95 -3.03 4.44
C VAL A 78 -4.15 -1.84 3.93
N SER A 79 -2.95 -1.59 4.49
CA SER A 79 -2.08 -0.50 4.04
C SER A 79 -1.57 -0.73 2.62
N LEU A 80 -1.21 -1.96 2.27
CA LEU A 80 -0.79 -2.33 0.91
C LEU A 80 -1.92 -2.11 -0.09
N VAL A 81 -3.13 -2.61 0.18
CA VAL A 81 -4.29 -2.42 -0.70
C VAL A 81 -4.55 -0.93 -0.92
N TRP A 82 -4.53 -0.13 0.14
CA TRP A 82 -4.74 1.31 0.01
C TRP A 82 -3.62 2.01 -0.77
N ALA A 83 -2.36 1.61 -0.57
CA ALA A 83 -1.23 2.16 -1.32
C ALA A 83 -1.38 1.95 -2.84
N PHE A 84 -1.89 0.79 -3.28
CA PHE A 84 -2.19 0.54 -4.69
C PHE A 84 -3.36 1.39 -5.21
N ILE A 85 -4.42 1.54 -4.42
CA ILE A 85 -5.56 2.42 -4.78
C ILE A 85 -5.08 3.86 -4.96
N PHE A 86 -4.33 4.38 -3.98
CA PHE A 86 -3.80 5.74 -4.02
C PHE A 86 -2.82 5.93 -5.17
N ALA A 87 -1.89 5.00 -5.38
CA ALA A 87 -0.94 5.05 -6.49
C ALA A 87 -1.66 5.04 -7.85
N PHE A 88 -2.69 4.21 -8.03
CA PHE A 88 -3.48 4.22 -9.26
C PHE A 88 -4.06 5.61 -9.53
N VAL A 89 -4.72 6.19 -8.54
CA VAL A 89 -5.41 7.48 -8.67
C VAL A 89 -4.42 8.63 -8.86
N LEU A 90 -3.26 8.57 -8.21
CA LEU A 90 -2.18 9.55 -8.35
C LEU A 90 -1.60 9.52 -9.78
N MET A 91 -1.43 8.34 -10.35
CA MET A 91 -0.77 8.13 -11.64
C MET A 91 -1.70 8.27 -12.84
N ALA A 92 -2.99 7.97 -12.70
CA ALA A 92 -3.99 8.21 -13.73
C ALA A 92 -4.01 9.69 -14.14
N GLU A 93 -4.25 9.98 -15.41
CA GLU A 93 -4.39 11.35 -15.89
C GLU A 93 -5.70 11.98 -15.39
N THR A 94 -5.75 13.32 -15.38
CA THR A 94 -6.97 14.05 -15.03
C THR A 94 -7.71 14.36 -16.32
N LYS A 95 -8.97 13.95 -16.43
CA LYS A 95 -9.81 14.31 -17.58
C LYS A 95 -9.84 15.83 -17.76
N ALA A 96 -9.63 16.30 -18.98
CA ALA A 96 -9.89 17.69 -19.32
C ALA A 96 -11.41 17.92 -19.20
N GLU A 97 -11.82 18.72 -18.22
CA GLU A 97 -13.21 19.13 -18.01
C GLU A 97 -13.64 20.19 -19.05
#